data_AF-E0S810-F1
#
_entry.id   AF-E0S810-F1
#
_cell.length_a   1.000
_cell.length_b   1.000
_cell.length_c   1.000
_cell.angle_alpha   90.00
_cell.angle_beta   90.00
_cell.angle_gamma   90.00
#
_symmetry.space_group_name_H-M   'P 1'
#
loop_
_entity.id
_entity.type
_entity.pdbx_description
1 polymer ?
#
loop_
_entity_poly.entity_id
_entity_poly.type
_entity_poly.pdbx_seq_one_letter_code
_entity_poly.pdbx_strand_id
1 'polypeptide(L)'
;MDIQKIVDAIRSNDIDANRAAIESIYANCSQLDDKDIIEITPSVIYYLWKLPKFTAQKQFVLELLSHADQRLRYSLFMYLIDHWSSIQLVRMDKFYYLVKRILEYYVLDVETVSSLFNISTSMDLRTFIIRCVVDRLKETTEDMEHFLAGFASTCPPALLLPLESLRLRKEVALEYAGNKDIGKKNRAALYSMIK
;
A
#
# COMPACT_ATOMS: atom_id res chain seq x y z
N MET A 1 -24.87 -7.97 -12.47
CA MET A 1 -25.03 -6.55 -12.07
C MET A 1 -24.67 -5.69 -13.28
N ASP A 2 -25.35 -4.57 -13.54
CA ASP A 2 -25.01 -3.70 -14.67
C ASP A 2 -23.87 -2.75 -14.28
N ILE A 3 -22.64 -3.12 -14.65
CA ILE A 3 -21.41 -2.42 -14.26
C ILE A 3 -21.34 -1.03 -14.86
N GLN A 4 -21.71 -0.88 -16.14
CA GLN A 4 -21.69 0.42 -16.80
C GLN A 4 -22.66 1.39 -16.11
N LYS A 5 -23.85 0.92 -15.74
CA LYS A 5 -24.80 1.73 -14.97
C LYS A 5 -24.25 2.16 -13.60
N ILE A 6 -23.50 1.30 -12.91
CA ILE A 6 -22.85 1.65 -11.63
C ILE A 6 -21.75 2.69 -11.84
N VAL A 7 -20.91 2.50 -12.86
CA VAL A 7 -19.84 3.44 -13.23
C VAL A 7 -20.42 4.81 -13.54
N ASP A 8 -21.47 4.87 -14.35
CA ASP A 8 -22.14 6.11 -14.72
C ASP A 8 -22.80 6.79 -13.51
N ALA A 9 -23.45 5.99 -12.66
CA ALA A 9 -24.05 6.48 -11.42
C ALA A 9 -23.02 7.15 -10.51
N ILE A 10 -21.87 6.52 -10.25
CA ILE A 10 -20.78 7.07 -9.41
C ILE A 10 -20.19 8.37 -10.01
N ARG A 11 -20.14 8.45 -11.35
CA ARG A 11 -19.58 9.60 -12.06
C ARG A 11 -20.54 10.76 -12.16
N SER A 12 -21.83 10.55 -11.91
CA SER A 12 -22.86 11.57 -11.91
C SER A 12 -22.63 12.68 -10.86
N ASN A 13 -23.39 13.76 -11.00
CA ASN A 13 -23.44 14.86 -10.02
C ASN A 13 -24.47 14.61 -8.91
N ASP A 14 -25.21 13.51 -8.97
CA ASP A 14 -26.22 13.16 -7.98
C ASP A 14 -25.57 12.40 -6.83
N ILE A 15 -25.58 13.01 -5.64
CA ILE A 15 -24.94 12.46 -4.44
C ILE A 15 -25.64 11.18 -3.99
N ASP A 16 -26.95 11.09 -4.12
CA ASP A 16 -27.74 9.94 -3.69
C ASP A 16 -27.54 8.77 -4.67
N ALA A 17 -27.48 9.07 -5.98
CA ALA A 17 -27.12 8.07 -6.98
C ALA A 17 -25.69 7.54 -6.78
N ASN A 18 -24.72 8.42 -6.48
CA ASN A 18 -23.35 8.00 -6.17
C ASN A 18 -23.31 7.06 -4.96
N ARG A 19 -24.02 7.41 -3.88
CA ARG A 19 -24.07 6.60 -2.65
C ARG A 19 -24.71 5.24 -2.91
N ALA A 20 -25.87 5.21 -3.56
CA ALA A 20 -26.56 3.96 -3.87
C ALA A 20 -25.71 3.03 -4.75
N ALA A 21 -24.95 3.58 -5.69
CA ALA A 21 -24.03 2.81 -6.53
C ALA A 21 -22.87 2.20 -5.72
N ILE A 22 -22.30 2.96 -4.79
CA ILE A 22 -21.26 2.48 -3.86
C ILE A 22 -21.81 1.38 -2.94
N GLU A 23 -22.99 1.58 -2.35
CA GLU A 23 -23.65 0.58 -1.52
C GLU A 23 -23.97 -0.70 -2.30
N SER A 24 -24.33 -0.57 -3.59
CA SER A 24 -24.51 -1.71 -4.48
C SER A 24 -23.21 -2.50 -4.69
N ILE A 25 -22.05 -1.83 -4.78
CA ILE A 25 -20.74 -2.52 -4.82
C ILE A 25 -20.50 -3.28 -3.52
N TYR A 26 -20.80 -2.67 -2.36
CA TYR A 26 -20.62 -3.34 -1.06
C TYR A 26 -21.45 -4.61 -0.95
N ALA A 27 -22.73 -4.53 -1.34
CA ALA A 27 -23.68 -5.64 -1.22
C ALA A 27 -23.34 -6.81 -2.17
N ASN A 28 -22.68 -6.53 -3.30
CA ASN A 28 -22.46 -7.51 -4.36
C ASN A 28 -20.98 -7.79 -4.65
N CYS A 29 -20.05 -7.36 -3.79
CA CYS A 29 -18.60 -7.49 -4.03
C CYS A 29 -18.17 -8.93 -4.31
N SER A 30 -18.75 -9.92 -3.62
CA SER A 30 -18.47 -11.34 -3.82
C SER A 30 -19.00 -11.91 -5.13
N GLN A 31 -19.95 -11.23 -5.78
CA GLN A 31 -20.55 -11.64 -7.05
C GLN A 31 -19.86 -11.01 -8.26
N LEU A 32 -18.97 -10.04 -8.03
CA LEU A 32 -18.17 -9.43 -9.08
C LEU A 32 -17.07 -10.38 -9.53
N ASP A 33 -16.92 -10.53 -10.83
CA ASP A 33 -15.73 -11.15 -11.39
C ASP A 33 -14.54 -10.18 -11.42
N ASP A 34 -13.36 -10.67 -11.78
CA ASP A 34 -12.14 -9.86 -11.74
C ASP A 34 -12.16 -8.73 -12.79
N LYS A 35 -12.87 -8.93 -13.91
CA LYS A 35 -12.99 -7.91 -14.95
C LYS A 35 -13.89 -6.76 -14.46
N ASP A 36 -15.01 -7.10 -13.84
CA ASP A 36 -15.92 -6.12 -13.24
C ASP A 36 -15.20 -5.30 -12.16
N ILE A 37 -14.40 -5.95 -11.31
CA ILE A 37 -13.59 -5.29 -10.27
C ILE A 37 -12.63 -4.26 -10.91
N ILE A 38 -11.91 -4.66 -11.95
CA ILE A 38 -10.99 -3.75 -12.66
C ILE A 38 -11.76 -2.57 -13.28
N GLU A 39 -12.94 -2.81 -13.83
CA GLU A 39 -13.77 -1.80 -14.48
C GLU A 39 -14.34 -0.77 -13.50
N ILE A 40 -14.75 -1.19 -12.29
CA ILE A 40 -15.30 -0.28 -11.27
C ILE A 40 -14.23 0.49 -10.50
N THR A 41 -13.02 -0.06 -10.34
CA THR A 41 -11.94 0.50 -9.51
C THR A 41 -11.66 1.99 -9.81
N PRO A 42 -11.50 2.43 -11.07
CA PRO A 42 -11.29 3.85 -11.38
C PRO A 42 -12.40 4.75 -10.85
N SER A 43 -13.65 4.30 -10.93
CA SER A 43 -14.82 5.05 -10.47
C SER A 43 -14.90 5.12 -8.95
N VAL A 44 -14.55 4.04 -8.24
CA VAL A 44 -14.42 4.03 -6.78
C VAL A 44 -13.34 5.02 -6.31
N ILE A 45 -12.17 5.01 -6.97
CA ILE A 45 -11.08 5.97 -6.70
C ILE A 45 -11.52 7.41 -7.00
N TYR A 46 -12.25 7.62 -8.09
CA TYR A 46 -12.82 8.94 -8.43
C TYR A 46 -13.85 9.42 -7.40
N TYR A 47 -14.65 8.53 -6.82
CA TYR A 47 -15.56 8.89 -5.75
C TYR A 47 -14.80 9.40 -4.52
N LEU A 48 -13.74 8.70 -4.08
CA LEU A 48 -12.85 9.19 -3.02
C LEU A 48 -12.24 10.56 -3.37
N TRP A 49 -11.87 10.75 -4.65
CA TRP A 49 -11.32 12.02 -5.12
C TRP A 49 -12.31 13.19 -4.95
N LYS A 50 -13.58 12.96 -5.31
CA LYS A 50 -14.70 13.93 -5.27
C LYS A 50 -15.09 14.36 -3.85
N LEU A 51 -14.98 13.48 -2.85
CA LEU A 51 -15.42 13.78 -1.49
C LEU A 51 -14.73 15.05 -0.94
N PRO A 52 -15.47 16.03 -0.40
CA PRO A 52 -14.93 17.37 -0.12
C PRO A 52 -14.13 17.46 1.19
N LYS A 53 -14.50 16.69 2.22
CA LYS A 53 -13.91 16.77 3.55
C LYS A 53 -13.05 15.54 3.84
N PHE A 54 -11.88 15.74 4.46
CA PHE A 54 -10.98 14.63 4.82
C PHE A 54 -11.63 13.61 5.76
N THR A 55 -12.50 14.05 6.67
CA THR A 55 -13.29 13.15 7.53
C THR A 55 -14.17 12.21 6.73
N ALA A 56 -14.88 12.72 5.71
CA ALA A 56 -15.73 11.91 4.84
C ALA A 56 -14.88 10.96 3.97
N GLN A 57 -13.72 11.42 3.50
CA GLN A 57 -12.78 10.58 2.75
C GLN A 57 -12.27 9.41 3.59
N LYS A 58 -11.88 9.64 4.85
CA LYS A 58 -11.46 8.58 5.78
C LYS A 58 -12.58 7.59 6.06
N GLN A 59 -13.78 8.09 6.35
CA GLN A 59 -14.94 7.25 6.62
C GLN A 59 -15.24 6.34 5.42
N PHE A 60 -15.27 6.91 4.22
CA PHE A 60 -15.45 6.14 2.99
C PHE A 60 -14.39 5.06 2.80
N VAL A 61 -13.10 5.37 3.02
CA VAL A 61 -12.02 4.37 2.92
C VAL A 61 -12.23 3.22 3.90
N LEU A 62 -12.62 3.51 5.14
CA LEU A 62 -12.85 2.47 6.15
C LEU A 62 -14.03 1.58 5.77
N GLU A 63 -15.16 2.17 5.37
CA GLU A 63 -16.36 1.45 4.92
C GLU A 63 -16.05 0.58 3.69
N LEU A 64 -15.45 1.17 2.66
CA LEU A 64 -15.06 0.48 1.43
C LEU A 64 -14.23 -0.76 1.73
N LEU A 65 -13.19 -0.63 2.55
CA LEU A 65 -12.26 -1.74 2.81
C LEU A 65 -12.86 -2.82 3.72
N SER A 66 -13.82 -2.47 4.59
CA SER A 66 -14.55 -3.46 5.39
C SER A 66 -15.48 -4.34 4.55
N HIS A 67 -15.96 -3.84 3.41
CA HIS A 67 -16.83 -4.58 2.49
C HIS A 67 -16.08 -5.19 1.30
N ALA A 68 -14.90 -4.66 0.95
CA ALA A 68 -14.07 -5.17 -0.13
C ALA A 68 -13.47 -6.54 0.20
N ASP A 69 -13.46 -7.46 -0.75
CA ASP A 69 -12.63 -8.66 -0.68
C ASP A 69 -11.17 -8.35 -1.08
N GLN A 70 -10.31 -9.37 -1.05
CA GLN A 70 -8.89 -9.19 -1.39
C GLN A 70 -8.68 -8.73 -2.85
N ARG A 71 -9.57 -9.11 -3.77
CA ARG A 71 -9.45 -8.81 -5.20
C ARG A 71 -9.70 -7.32 -5.45
N LEU A 72 -10.74 -6.75 -4.85
CA LEU A 72 -11.01 -5.31 -4.92
C LEU A 72 -9.92 -4.50 -4.21
N ARG A 73 -9.45 -4.93 -3.02
CA ARG A 73 -8.34 -4.26 -2.32
C ARG A 73 -7.07 -4.24 -3.17
N TYR A 74 -6.75 -5.36 -3.80
CA TYR A 74 -5.60 -5.47 -4.70
C TYR A 74 -5.77 -4.57 -5.93
N SER A 75 -6.95 -4.57 -6.56
CA SER A 75 -7.23 -3.71 -7.72
C SER A 75 -7.10 -2.21 -7.36
N LEU A 76 -7.65 -1.78 -6.22
CA LEU A 76 -7.49 -0.41 -5.72
C LEU A 76 -6.02 -0.05 -5.48
N PHE A 77 -5.24 -0.98 -4.90
CA PHE A 77 -3.82 -0.77 -4.66
C PHE A 77 -3.05 -0.62 -5.96
N MET A 78 -3.20 -1.57 -6.89
CA MET A 78 -2.51 -1.53 -8.19
C MET A 78 -2.89 -0.30 -9.01
N TYR A 79 -4.17 0.08 -9.01
CA TYR A 79 -4.60 1.30 -9.68
C TYR A 79 -3.86 2.54 -9.14
N LEU A 80 -3.68 2.64 -7.83
CA LEU A 80 -2.92 3.74 -7.22
C LEU A 80 -1.42 3.67 -7.54
N ILE A 81 -0.83 2.47 -7.60
CA ILE A 81 0.56 2.27 -8.01
C ILE A 81 0.78 2.82 -9.43
N ASP A 82 -0.10 2.48 -10.36
CA ASP A 82 0.02 2.83 -11.78
C ASP A 82 -0.22 4.31 -12.04
N HIS A 83 -1.12 4.93 -11.26
CA HIS A 83 -1.55 6.32 -11.50
C HIS A 83 -0.97 7.32 -10.50
N TRP A 84 -0.08 6.90 -9.59
CA TRP A 84 0.39 7.74 -8.49
C TRP A 84 0.96 9.09 -8.96
N SER A 85 1.74 9.06 -10.04
CA SER A 85 2.40 10.23 -10.62
C SER A 85 1.42 11.27 -11.20
N SER A 86 0.18 10.85 -11.51
CA SER A 86 -0.87 11.74 -12.03
C SER A 86 -1.66 12.45 -10.93
N ILE A 87 -1.50 12.05 -9.67
CA ILE A 87 -2.24 12.60 -8.54
C ILE A 87 -1.63 13.95 -8.15
N GLN A 88 -2.45 15.01 -8.19
CA GLN A 88 -2.05 16.33 -7.71
C GLN A 88 -1.70 16.31 -6.22
N LEU A 89 -0.62 17.00 -5.83
CA LEU A 89 -0.12 17.04 -4.45
C LEU A 89 -1.21 17.36 -3.41
N VAL A 90 -2.06 18.35 -3.69
CA VAL A 90 -3.16 18.79 -2.80
C VAL A 90 -4.25 17.72 -2.59
N ARG A 91 -4.22 16.63 -3.35
CA ARG A 91 -5.18 15.52 -3.27
C ARG A 91 -4.55 14.24 -2.69
N MET A 92 -3.23 14.22 -2.43
CA MET A 92 -2.52 12.98 -2.11
C MET A 92 -2.88 12.37 -0.75
N ASP A 93 -3.18 13.17 0.28
CA ASP A 93 -3.39 12.68 1.65
C ASP A 93 -4.42 11.54 1.76
N LYS A 94 -5.51 11.64 1.00
CA LYS A 94 -6.57 10.63 0.99
C LYS A 94 -6.12 9.31 0.36
N PHE A 95 -5.22 9.37 -0.62
CA PHE A 95 -4.68 8.20 -1.30
C PHE A 95 -3.55 7.56 -0.48
N TYR A 96 -2.72 8.36 0.21
CA TYR A 96 -1.82 7.83 1.23
C TYR A 96 -2.59 7.09 2.33
N TYR A 97 -3.71 7.66 2.79
CA TYR A 97 -4.58 7.01 3.76
C TYR A 97 -5.15 5.68 3.22
N LEU A 98 -5.65 5.68 1.97
CA LEU A 98 -6.16 4.46 1.32
C LEU A 98 -5.07 3.38 1.20
N VAL A 99 -3.88 3.72 0.71
CA VAL A 99 -2.73 2.79 0.63
C VAL A 99 -2.42 2.21 2.00
N LYS A 100 -2.27 3.06 3.03
CA LYS A 100 -1.98 2.61 4.39
C LYS A 100 -3.03 1.62 4.89
N ARG A 101 -4.32 1.90 4.68
CA ARG A 101 -5.41 1.02 5.11
C ARG A 101 -5.49 -0.27 4.31
N ILE A 102 -5.19 -0.24 3.01
CA ILE A 102 -5.11 -1.49 2.22
C ILE A 102 -3.99 -2.38 2.73
N LEU A 103 -2.81 -1.81 3.02
CA LEU A 103 -1.67 -2.58 3.51
C LEU A 103 -1.98 -3.32 4.82
N GLU A 104 -2.84 -2.76 5.69
CA GLU A 104 -3.28 -3.41 6.95
C GLU A 104 -3.94 -4.79 6.74
N TYR A 105 -4.46 -5.08 5.54
CA TYR A 105 -5.06 -6.37 5.19
C TYR A 105 -4.05 -7.41 4.67
N TYR A 106 -2.80 -7.03 4.40
CA TYR A 106 -1.76 -7.97 4.00
C TYR A 106 -1.17 -8.70 5.21
N VAL A 107 -1.02 -10.01 5.08
CA VAL A 107 -0.16 -10.84 5.94
C VAL A 107 1.29 -10.48 5.62
N LEU A 108 2.12 -10.30 6.66
CA LEU A 108 3.51 -9.88 6.50
C LEU A 108 4.47 -11.07 6.63
N ASP A 109 4.37 -12.00 5.69
CA ASP A 109 5.39 -13.03 5.46
C ASP A 109 6.50 -12.52 4.51
N VAL A 110 7.58 -13.28 4.39
CA VAL A 110 8.76 -12.88 3.60
C VAL A 110 8.42 -12.64 2.13
N GLU A 111 7.58 -13.49 1.54
CA GLU A 111 7.18 -13.37 0.13
C GLU A 111 6.39 -12.08 -0.11
N THR A 112 5.41 -11.80 0.75
CA THR A 112 4.57 -10.61 0.66
C THR A 112 5.37 -9.34 0.89
N VAL A 113 6.22 -9.31 1.92
CA VAL A 113 7.08 -8.15 2.20
C VAL A 113 8.05 -7.91 1.04
N SER A 114 8.65 -8.97 0.50
CA SER A 114 9.53 -8.88 -0.67
C SER A 114 8.82 -8.31 -1.89
N SER A 115 7.61 -8.79 -2.20
CA SER A 115 6.76 -8.26 -3.27
C SER A 115 6.48 -6.77 -3.09
N LEU A 116 6.05 -6.35 -1.90
CA LEU A 116 5.74 -4.95 -1.58
C LEU A 116 6.98 -4.05 -1.65
N PHE A 117 8.13 -4.54 -1.18
CA PHE A 117 9.38 -3.79 -1.18
C PHE A 117 9.93 -3.61 -2.58
N ASN A 118 9.60 -4.50 -3.52
CA ASN A 118 10.10 -4.49 -4.90
C ASN A 118 9.11 -3.96 -5.93
N ILE A 119 7.99 -3.38 -5.50
CA ILE A 119 6.99 -2.83 -6.41
C ILE A 119 7.58 -1.71 -7.28
N SER A 120 7.30 -1.77 -8.58
CA SER A 120 7.79 -0.79 -9.55
C SER A 120 6.90 0.45 -9.51
N THR A 121 7.27 1.45 -8.72
CA THR A 121 6.55 2.72 -8.59
C THR A 121 7.49 3.88 -8.29
N SER A 122 6.95 5.09 -8.10
CA SER A 122 7.76 6.25 -7.72
C SER A 122 8.49 6.01 -6.38
N MET A 123 9.68 6.60 -6.24
CA MET A 123 10.49 6.43 -5.03
C MET A 123 9.72 6.89 -3.77
N ASP A 124 8.93 7.95 -3.89
CA ASP A 124 8.13 8.51 -2.79
C ASP A 124 7.08 7.50 -2.31
N LEU A 125 6.31 6.91 -3.23
CA LEU A 125 5.29 5.93 -2.86
C LEU A 125 5.92 4.64 -2.33
N ARG A 126 7.00 4.17 -2.97
CA ARG A 126 7.75 2.99 -2.51
C ARG A 126 8.27 3.18 -1.08
N THR A 127 8.85 4.35 -0.78
CA THR A 127 9.32 4.72 0.57
C THR A 127 8.17 4.68 1.58
N PHE A 128 7.00 5.22 1.20
CA PHE A 128 5.81 5.21 2.06
C PHE A 128 5.29 3.80 2.32
N ILE A 129 5.22 2.94 1.29
CA ILE A 129 4.80 1.54 1.42
C ILE A 129 5.72 0.79 2.38
N ILE A 130 7.05 0.89 2.17
CA ILE A 130 8.05 0.25 3.04
C ILE A 130 7.87 0.71 4.49
N ARG A 131 7.71 2.02 4.73
CA ARG A 131 7.47 2.54 6.08
C ARG A 131 6.22 1.93 6.71
N CYS A 132 5.11 1.86 5.99
CA CYS A 132 3.86 1.28 6.51
C CYS A 132 4.01 -0.21 6.86
N VAL A 133 4.78 -0.95 6.07
CA VAL A 133 5.07 -2.37 6.33
C VAL A 133 5.96 -2.50 7.56
N VAL A 134 7.05 -1.73 7.63
CA VAL A 134 7.99 -1.73 8.76
C VAL A 134 7.31 -1.37 10.08
N ASP A 135 6.46 -0.33 10.10
CA ASP A 135 5.72 0.08 11.30
C ASP A 135 4.82 -1.03 11.86
N ARG A 136 4.49 -2.05 11.05
CA ARG A 136 3.68 -3.22 11.44
C ARG A 136 4.52 -4.46 11.76
N LEU A 137 5.79 -4.50 11.39
CA LEU A 137 6.71 -5.57 11.75
C LEU A 137 7.09 -5.39 13.23
N LYS A 138 6.46 -6.16 14.12
CA LYS A 138 6.73 -6.15 15.57
C LYS A 138 7.86 -7.10 15.94
N GLU A 139 7.59 -8.39 15.79
CA GLU A 139 8.54 -9.47 16.00
C GLU A 139 8.80 -10.13 14.65
N THR A 140 10.06 -10.18 14.27
CA THR A 140 10.51 -10.73 12.99
C THR A 140 11.05 -12.13 13.20
N THR A 141 10.64 -13.08 12.36
CA THR A 141 11.26 -14.40 12.29
C THR A 141 12.70 -14.28 11.78
N GLU A 142 13.49 -15.34 11.95
CA GLU A 142 14.85 -15.42 11.42
C GLU A 142 14.88 -15.12 9.91
N ASP A 143 14.04 -15.78 9.12
CA ASP A 143 13.95 -15.56 7.67
C ASP A 143 13.62 -14.11 7.30
N MET A 144 12.72 -13.48 8.07
CA MET A 144 12.38 -12.07 7.87
C MET A 144 13.55 -11.16 8.21
N GLU A 145 14.32 -11.44 9.27
CA GLU A 145 15.52 -10.67 9.60
C GLU A 145 16.57 -10.76 8.49
N HIS A 146 16.81 -11.96 7.92
CA HIS A 146 17.73 -12.13 6.78
C HIS A 146 17.25 -11.38 5.55
N PHE A 147 15.95 -11.45 5.23
CA PHE A 147 15.38 -10.67 4.12
C PHE A 147 15.59 -9.16 4.32
N LEU A 148 15.26 -8.63 5.51
CA LEU A 148 15.37 -7.21 5.81
C LEU A 148 16.82 -6.72 5.77
N ALA A 149 17.76 -7.51 6.31
CA ALA A 149 19.19 -7.20 6.25
C ALA A 149 19.72 -7.25 4.81
N GLY A 150 19.33 -8.27 4.04
CA GLY A 150 19.66 -8.39 2.62
C GLY A 150 19.15 -7.20 1.80
N PHE A 151 17.90 -6.79 2.04
CA PHE A 151 17.33 -5.61 1.41
C PHE A 151 18.08 -4.33 1.81
N ALA A 152 18.29 -4.09 3.11
CA ALA A 152 19.01 -2.91 3.60
C ALA A 152 20.45 -2.84 3.06
N SER A 153 21.09 -3.98 2.79
CA SER A 153 22.45 -4.02 2.25
C SER A 153 22.55 -3.54 0.79
N THR A 154 21.47 -3.63 0.02
CA THR A 154 21.47 -3.41 -1.44
C THR A 154 20.52 -2.30 -1.91
N CYS A 155 19.56 -1.88 -1.08
CA CYS A 155 18.56 -0.91 -1.51
C CYS A 155 19.16 0.50 -1.73
N PRO A 156 18.55 1.34 -2.58
CA PRO A 156 18.90 2.75 -2.70
C PRO A 156 18.88 3.45 -1.33
N PRO A 157 19.80 4.40 -1.07
CA PRO A 157 19.90 5.06 0.23
C PRO A 157 18.61 5.74 0.72
N ALA A 158 17.74 6.20 -0.20
CA ALA A 158 16.45 6.79 0.14
C ALA A 158 15.49 5.80 0.85
N LEU A 159 15.63 4.50 0.59
CA LEU A 159 14.80 3.45 1.19
C LEU A 159 15.32 2.96 2.55
N LEU A 160 16.46 3.47 3.03
CA LEU A 160 17.01 3.10 4.33
C LEU A 160 16.28 3.77 5.50
N LEU A 161 15.82 5.02 5.30
CA LEU A 161 15.17 5.81 6.36
C LEU A 161 13.95 5.09 6.99
N PRO A 162 13.04 4.49 6.21
CA PRO A 162 11.96 3.69 6.77
C PRO A 162 12.38 2.49 7.63
N LEU A 163 13.61 1.98 7.46
CA LEU A 163 14.10 0.78 8.12
C LEU A 163 14.75 1.07 9.49
N GLU A 164 15.00 2.34 9.84
CA GLU A 164 15.78 2.73 11.03
C GLU A 164 15.18 2.24 12.37
N SER A 165 13.86 2.03 12.42
CA SER A 165 13.17 1.49 13.59
C SER A 165 13.36 -0.02 13.78
N LEU A 166 13.82 -0.73 12.76
CA LEU A 166 14.02 -2.17 12.82
C LEU A 166 15.16 -2.52 13.77
N ARG A 167 14.98 -3.64 14.45
CA ARG A 167 16.00 -4.24 15.30
C ARG A 167 16.18 -5.68 14.86
N LEU A 168 17.41 -6.06 14.53
CA LEU A 168 17.83 -7.36 14.00
C LEU A 168 18.83 -8.00 14.96
N ARG A 169 18.91 -9.33 14.98
CA ARG A 169 19.98 -10.02 15.70
C ARG A 169 21.34 -9.57 15.18
N LYS A 170 22.30 -9.43 16.11
CA LYS A 170 23.65 -8.93 15.81
C LYS A 170 24.32 -9.78 14.74
N GLU A 171 24.19 -11.09 14.82
CA GLU A 171 24.80 -12.04 13.90
C GLU A 171 24.30 -11.81 12.47
N VAL A 172 22.99 -11.65 12.29
CA VAL A 172 22.36 -11.37 10.99
C VAL A 172 22.84 -10.01 10.45
N ALA A 173 22.74 -8.94 11.24
CA ALA A 173 23.14 -7.62 10.77
C ALA A 173 24.63 -7.56 10.36
N LEU A 174 25.50 -8.23 11.12
CA LEU A 174 26.94 -8.30 10.84
C LEU A 174 27.28 -9.15 9.62
N GLU A 175 26.56 -10.25 9.39
CA GLU A 175 26.71 -11.10 8.21
C GLU A 175 26.60 -10.27 6.93
N TYR A 176 25.55 -9.45 6.83
CA TYR A 176 25.37 -8.58 5.69
C TYR A 176 26.36 -7.41 5.75
N ALA A 177 26.48 -6.67 6.87
CA ALA A 177 27.34 -5.48 6.94
C ALA A 177 28.84 -5.74 6.65
N GLY A 178 29.31 -6.97 6.89
CA GLY A 178 30.68 -7.41 6.67
C GLY A 178 31.08 -7.55 5.19
N ASN A 179 30.12 -7.53 4.26
CA ASN A 179 30.42 -7.60 2.83
C ASN A 179 31.14 -6.31 2.37
N LYS A 180 32.27 -6.48 1.67
CA LYS A 180 33.14 -5.40 1.20
C LYS A 180 32.44 -4.48 0.18
N ASP A 181 31.50 -5.03 -0.59
CA ASP A 181 30.84 -4.35 -1.70
C ASP A 181 29.68 -3.43 -1.26
N ILE A 182 29.33 -3.44 0.02
CA ILE A 182 28.22 -2.62 0.54
C ILE A 182 28.64 -1.15 0.68
N GLY A 183 27.79 -0.27 0.19
CA GLY A 183 27.94 1.17 0.32
C GLY A 183 27.98 1.63 1.78
N LYS A 184 28.78 2.66 2.08
CA LYS A 184 28.99 3.18 3.46
C LYS A 184 27.67 3.48 4.21
N LYS A 185 26.67 4.02 3.50
CA LYS A 185 25.36 4.36 4.08
C LYS A 185 24.57 3.11 4.50
N ASN A 186 24.46 2.12 3.61
CA ASN A 186 23.79 0.85 3.87
C ASN A 186 24.47 0.09 5.02
N ARG A 187 25.81 0.07 5.04
CA ARG A 187 26.58 -0.52 6.13
C ARG A 187 26.31 0.17 7.47
N ALA A 188 26.29 1.51 7.50
CA ALA A 188 25.97 2.26 8.72
C ALA A 188 24.54 1.98 9.20
N ALA A 189 23.58 1.90 8.28
CA ALA A 189 22.19 1.55 8.60
C ALA A 189 22.10 0.15 9.23
N LEU A 190 22.75 -0.86 8.66
CA LEU A 190 22.80 -2.22 9.23
C LEU A 190 23.38 -2.25 10.65
N TYR A 191 24.46 -1.51 10.91
CA TYR A 191 25.01 -1.40 12.27
C TYR A 191 24.03 -0.76 13.26
N SER A 192 23.26 0.24 12.82
CA SER A 192 22.27 0.90 13.68
C SER A 192 21.03 0.02 13.99
N MET A 193 20.81 -1.04 13.21
CA MET A 193 19.71 -1.98 13.39
C MET A 193 20.05 -3.11 14.36
N ILE A 194 21.27 -3.21 14.89
CA ILE A 194 21.63 -4.28 15.84
C ILE A 194 20.80 -4.12 17.13
N LYS A 195 20.16 -5.21 17.55
CA LYS A 195 19.49 -5.36 18.87
C LYS A 195 20.46 -5.20 20.04
#